data_AF-A0A6C1RQL5-F1
#
_entry.id   AF-A0A6C1RQL5-F1
#
_cell.length_a   1.000
_cell.length_b   1.000
_cell.length_c   1.000
_cell.angle_alpha   90.00
_cell.angle_beta   90.00
_cell.angle_gamma   90.00
#
_symmetry.space_group_name_H-M   'P 1'
#
loop_
_entity.id
_entity.type
_entity.pdbx_description
1 polymer ?
#
loop_
_entity_poly.entity_id
_entity_poly.type
_entity_poly.pdbx_seq_one_letter_code
_entity_poly.pdbx_strand_id
1 'polypeptide(L)'
;MTSKQRALQALRREAEPDRPPLQFDLSLQQIERFSAVYNLPLELSPSYYEDLTYRISANRLRTRMGSDCIVVGTGPGEAFTLDRSSDGSYRNEFQMVMRQGPLYVDTIGHPLADVSSAAEVQDFVFPDPGDP
;
A
#
# COMPACT_ATOMS: atom_id res chain seq x y z
N MET A 1 -21.77 -16.68 -9.39
CA MET A 1 -21.55 -16.12 -8.03
C MET A 1 -20.88 -14.75 -8.14
N THR A 2 -21.19 -13.78 -7.27
CA THR A 2 -20.42 -12.50 -7.23
C THR A 2 -19.03 -12.75 -6.63
N SER A 3 -18.07 -11.87 -6.91
CA SER A 3 -16.71 -11.97 -6.33
C SER A 3 -16.72 -11.98 -4.79
N LYS A 4 -17.55 -11.13 -4.16
CA LYS A 4 -17.72 -11.12 -2.70
C LYS A 4 -18.26 -12.45 -2.18
N GLN A 5 -19.29 -13.00 -2.82
CA GLN A 5 -19.85 -14.30 -2.42
C GLN A 5 -18.80 -15.41 -2.56
N ARG A 6 -18.04 -15.43 -3.66
CA ARG A 6 -16.97 -16.39 -3.94
C ARG A 6 -15.88 -16.37 -2.89
N ALA A 7 -15.35 -15.17 -2.60
CA ALA A 7 -14.31 -14.99 -1.60
C ALA A 7 -14.79 -15.39 -0.20
N LEU A 8 -15.97 -14.94 0.23
CA LEU A 8 -16.49 -15.25 1.56
C LEU A 8 -16.79 -16.73 1.74
N GLN A 9 -17.40 -17.38 0.74
CA GLN A 9 -17.72 -18.80 0.81
C GLN A 9 -16.44 -19.65 0.91
N ALA A 10 -15.42 -19.34 0.10
CA ALA A 10 -14.13 -20.00 0.16
C ALA A 10 -13.42 -19.78 1.50
N LEU A 11 -13.39 -18.53 2.01
CA LEU A 11 -12.76 -18.19 3.29
C LEU A 11 -13.42 -18.91 4.47
N ARG A 12 -14.76 -18.99 4.47
CA ARG A 12 -15.52 -19.66 5.53
C ARG A 12 -15.59 -21.17 5.40
N ARG A 13 -15.19 -21.72 4.24
CA ARG A 13 -15.24 -23.15 3.92
C ARG A 13 -16.66 -23.74 4.06
N GLU A 14 -17.69 -22.92 3.79
CA GLU A 14 -19.10 -23.32 3.93
C GLU A 14 -19.56 -24.23 2.78
N ALA A 15 -19.04 -24.00 1.57
CA ALA A 15 -19.32 -24.80 0.38
C ALA A 15 -18.26 -24.57 -0.70
N GLU A 16 -18.23 -25.41 -1.73
CA GLU A 16 -17.34 -25.22 -2.87
C GLU A 16 -17.78 -24.01 -3.74
N PRO A 17 -16.91 -23.01 -3.96
CA PRO A 17 -17.24 -21.86 -4.79
C PRO A 17 -17.37 -22.26 -6.27
N ASP A 18 -18.01 -21.43 -7.09
CA ASP A 18 -18.17 -21.70 -8.53
C ASP A 18 -16.84 -21.74 -9.31
N ARG A 19 -15.80 -21.11 -8.76
CA ARG A 19 -14.38 -21.27 -9.12
C ARG A 19 -13.50 -20.81 -7.96
N PRO A 20 -12.20 -21.15 -7.93
CA PRO A 20 -11.27 -20.56 -6.96
C PRO A 20 -11.29 -19.02 -7.02
N PRO A 21 -11.40 -18.32 -5.88
CA PRO A 21 -11.23 -16.87 -5.84
C PRO A 21 -9.78 -16.50 -6.19
N LEU A 22 -9.61 -15.40 -6.92
CA LEU A 22 -8.31 -14.92 -7.36
C LEU A 22 -8.04 -13.52 -6.83
N GLN A 23 -6.83 -13.30 -6.33
CA GLN A 23 -6.23 -11.99 -6.13
C GLN A 23 -4.84 -12.01 -6.76
N PHE A 24 -4.48 -10.92 -7.43
CA PHE A 24 -3.17 -10.75 -8.01
C PHE A 24 -2.74 -9.28 -7.95
N ASP A 25 -1.44 -9.07 -7.99
CA ASP A 25 -0.81 -7.76 -8.05
C ASP A 25 -0.20 -7.49 -9.43
N LEU A 26 0.00 -6.21 -9.71
CA LEU A 26 0.60 -5.73 -10.94
C LEU A 26 1.77 -4.81 -10.59
N SER A 27 2.87 -4.91 -11.33
CA SER A 27 3.93 -3.90 -11.29
C SER A 27 3.44 -2.59 -11.94
N LEU A 28 4.11 -1.46 -11.68
CA LEU A 28 3.76 -0.18 -12.31
C LEU A 28 3.64 -0.30 -13.84
N GLN A 29 4.63 -0.92 -14.48
CA GLN A 29 4.64 -1.12 -15.94
C GLN A 29 3.42 -1.93 -16.43
N GLN A 30 2.98 -2.92 -15.66
CA GLN A 30 1.77 -3.68 -15.96
C GLN A 30 0.51 -2.85 -15.75
N ILE A 31 0.45 -2.06 -14.67
CA ILE A 31 -0.67 -1.15 -14.40
C ILE A 31 -0.81 -0.16 -15.55
N GLU A 32 0.26 0.52 -15.95
CA GLU A 32 0.25 1.48 -17.06
C GLU A 32 -0.24 0.84 -18.36
N ARG A 33 0.36 -0.30 -18.73
CA ARG A 33 0.02 -1.02 -19.96
C ARG A 33 -1.44 -1.47 -19.97
N PHE A 34 -1.89 -2.13 -18.91
CA PHE A 34 -3.26 -2.67 -18.87
C PHE A 34 -4.29 -1.56 -18.66
N SER A 35 -3.99 -0.48 -17.94
CA SER A 35 -4.88 0.69 -17.85
C SER A 35 -5.17 1.26 -19.24
N ALA A 36 -4.13 1.39 -20.10
CA ALA A 36 -4.30 1.80 -21.49
C ALA A 36 -5.16 0.81 -22.30
N VAL A 37 -4.90 -0.50 -22.18
CA VAL A 37 -5.68 -1.55 -22.88
C VAL A 37 -7.16 -1.53 -22.49
N TYR A 38 -7.46 -1.31 -21.21
CA TYR A 38 -8.84 -1.31 -20.70
C TYR A 38 -9.50 0.08 -20.71
N ASN A 39 -8.81 1.11 -21.22
CA ASN A 39 -9.23 2.51 -21.18
C ASN A 39 -9.69 2.96 -19.77
N LEU A 40 -8.85 2.67 -18.78
CA LEU A 40 -9.05 3.07 -17.39
C LEU A 40 -7.98 4.10 -16.99
N PRO A 41 -8.31 5.05 -16.09
CA PRO A 41 -7.32 5.97 -15.55
C PRO A 41 -6.26 5.21 -14.74
N LEU A 42 -5.04 5.76 -14.74
CA LEU A 42 -3.97 5.30 -13.85
C LEU A 42 -4.27 5.76 -12.42
N GLU A 43 -4.81 4.86 -11.61
CA GLU A 43 -5.17 5.11 -10.21
C GLU A 43 -4.07 4.56 -9.30
N LEU A 44 -3.20 5.44 -8.81
CA LEU A 44 -2.18 5.12 -7.80
C LEU A 44 -2.58 5.67 -6.43
N SER A 45 -2.56 4.81 -5.42
CA SER A 45 -2.81 5.17 -4.02
C SER A 45 -1.47 5.37 -3.29
N PRO A 46 -1.23 6.52 -2.65
CA PRO A 46 0.02 6.80 -1.97
C PRO A 46 0.23 5.85 -0.80
N SER A 47 1.50 5.52 -0.54
CA SER A 47 1.93 4.68 0.58
C SER A 47 3.33 5.11 1.03
N TYR A 48 3.69 4.79 2.27
CA TYR A 48 5.01 5.07 2.84
C TYR A 48 6.16 4.40 2.07
N TYR A 49 5.86 3.25 1.46
CA TYR A 49 6.80 2.47 0.63
C TYR A 49 6.29 2.40 -0.81
N GLU A 50 7.22 2.56 -1.76
CA GLU A 50 6.94 2.55 -3.20
C GLU A 50 6.33 1.21 -3.66
N ASP A 51 6.85 0.08 -3.19
CA ASP A 51 6.38 -1.24 -3.61
C ASP A 51 4.94 -1.51 -3.14
N LEU A 52 4.58 -1.00 -1.95
CA LEU A 52 3.23 -1.05 -1.42
C LEU A 52 2.26 -0.20 -2.25
N THR A 53 2.68 0.97 -2.74
CA THR A 53 1.87 1.82 -3.64
C THR A 53 1.26 0.96 -4.74
N TYR A 54 2.07 0.20 -5.48
CA TYR A 54 1.56 -0.62 -6.59
C TYR A 54 0.65 -1.77 -6.14
N ARG A 55 0.92 -2.36 -4.96
CA ARG A 55 0.08 -3.44 -4.38
C ARG A 55 -1.29 -2.98 -3.92
N ILE A 56 -1.47 -1.72 -3.51
CA ILE A 56 -2.78 -1.20 -3.05
C ILE A 56 -3.52 -0.40 -4.14
N SER A 57 -2.84 -0.11 -5.25
CA SER A 57 -3.33 0.69 -6.37
C SER A 57 -4.14 -0.09 -7.39
N ALA A 58 -4.72 0.61 -8.36
CA ALA A 58 -5.33 0.06 -9.57
C ALA A 58 -6.42 -1.00 -9.31
N ASN A 59 -7.13 -0.87 -8.19
CA ASN A 59 -8.19 -1.81 -7.78
C ASN A 59 -9.32 -1.91 -8.83
N ARG A 60 -9.65 -0.80 -9.51
CA ARG A 60 -10.61 -0.80 -10.62
C ARG A 60 -10.13 -1.61 -11.83
N LEU A 61 -8.86 -1.49 -12.18
CA LEU A 61 -8.24 -2.29 -13.24
C LEU A 61 -8.23 -3.78 -12.87
N ARG A 62 -7.81 -4.12 -11.65
CA ARG A 62 -7.72 -5.51 -11.20
C ARG A 62 -9.06 -6.21 -11.17
N THR A 63 -10.09 -5.55 -10.66
CA THR A 63 -11.47 -6.06 -10.70
C THR A 63 -11.98 -6.19 -12.13
N ARG A 64 -11.64 -5.26 -13.03
CA ARG A 64 -11.94 -5.39 -14.47
C ARG A 64 -11.25 -6.61 -15.11
N MET A 65 -10.03 -6.93 -14.67
CA MET A 65 -9.24 -8.08 -15.12
C MET A 65 -9.64 -9.41 -14.43
N GLY A 66 -10.63 -9.40 -13.54
CA GLY A 66 -11.19 -10.60 -12.92
C GLY A 66 -10.70 -10.93 -11.50
N SER A 67 -9.97 -10.02 -10.85
CA SER A 67 -9.65 -10.14 -9.42
C SER A 67 -10.95 -10.13 -8.60
N ASP A 68 -11.09 -11.07 -7.67
CA ASP A 68 -12.24 -11.18 -6.79
C ASP A 68 -12.13 -10.31 -5.54
N CYS A 69 -10.90 -9.88 -5.23
CA CYS A 69 -10.59 -9.03 -4.10
C CYS A 69 -9.89 -7.75 -4.59
N ILE A 70 -10.06 -6.69 -3.82
CA ILE A 70 -9.22 -5.50 -3.88
C ILE A 70 -8.25 -5.54 -2.70
N VAL A 71 -7.09 -4.92 -2.85
CA VAL A 71 -6.13 -4.77 -1.77
C VAL A 71 -6.24 -3.34 -1.28
N VAL A 72 -6.44 -3.20 0.02
CA VAL A 72 -6.36 -1.93 0.74
C VAL A 72 -5.14 -2.00 1.65
N GLY A 73 -4.47 -0.87 1.85
CA GLY A 73 -3.35 -0.78 2.77
C GLY A 73 -3.26 0.61 3.35
N THR A 74 -2.27 0.81 4.21
CA THR A 74 -2.05 2.07 4.89
C THR A 74 -1.41 3.08 3.93
N GLY A 75 -1.93 4.31 3.99
CA GLY A 75 -1.35 5.48 3.36
C GLY A 75 -0.88 6.48 4.42
N PRO A 76 -0.17 7.54 4.02
CA PRO A 76 0.00 8.72 4.86
C PRO A 76 -1.35 9.40 5.11
N GLY A 77 -1.49 10.12 6.23
CA GLY A 77 -2.69 10.92 6.52
C GLY A 77 -2.95 11.99 5.45
N GLU A 78 -4.22 12.40 5.28
CA GLU A 78 -4.69 13.30 4.22
C GLU A 78 -3.87 14.60 4.10
N ALA A 79 -3.46 15.18 5.22
CA ALA A 79 -2.69 16.43 5.26
C ALA A 79 -1.18 16.22 5.11
N PHE A 80 -0.69 14.98 5.18
CA PHE A 80 0.74 14.70 5.14
C PHE A 80 1.30 14.90 3.72
N THR A 81 2.24 15.84 3.61
CA THR A 81 3.00 16.06 2.38
C THR A 81 4.42 15.55 2.55
N LEU A 82 4.85 14.68 1.65
CA LEU A 82 6.21 14.15 1.63
C LEU A 82 7.17 15.19 1.06
N ASP A 83 8.12 15.63 1.88
CA ASP A 83 9.20 16.52 1.46
C ASP A 83 10.48 15.72 1.12
N ARG A 84 11.05 15.98 -0.06
CA ARG A 84 12.24 15.28 -0.56
C ARG A 84 13.45 16.19 -0.47
N SER A 85 14.49 15.70 0.20
CA SER A 85 15.81 16.30 0.24
C SER A 85 16.51 16.25 -1.13
N SER A 86 17.53 17.08 -1.31
CA SER A 86 18.34 17.13 -2.54
C SER A 86 19.10 15.83 -2.85
N ASP A 87 19.35 14.99 -1.84
CA ASP A 87 20.00 13.68 -1.98
C ASP A 87 19.00 12.54 -2.28
N GLY A 88 17.73 12.88 -2.51
CA GLY A 88 16.65 11.92 -2.79
C GLY A 88 16.09 11.22 -1.55
N SER A 89 16.62 11.50 -0.36
CA SER A 89 16.01 11.05 0.89
C SER A 89 14.73 11.83 1.20
N TYR A 90 13.86 11.25 2.02
CA TYR A 90 12.65 11.90 2.50
C TYR A 90 12.30 11.41 3.89
N ARG A 91 11.51 12.19 4.62
CA ARG A 91 10.97 11.78 5.92
C ARG A 91 9.50 11.40 5.75
N ASN A 92 9.11 10.25 6.28
CA ASN A 92 7.69 9.86 6.32
C ASN A 92 7.00 10.37 7.61
N GLU A 93 5.70 10.12 7.72
CA GLU A 93 4.86 10.59 8.84
C GLU A 93 5.32 10.04 10.20
N PHE A 94 5.90 8.84 10.21
CA PHE A 94 6.52 8.22 11.38
C PHE A 94 7.91 8.78 11.71
N GLN A 95 8.34 9.88 11.07
CA GLN A 95 9.66 10.48 11.23
C GLN A 95 10.84 9.60 10.77
N MET A 96 10.58 8.50 10.04
CA MET A 96 11.64 7.66 9.48
C MET A 96 12.27 8.35 8.27
N VAL A 97 13.61 8.32 8.18
CA VAL A 97 14.33 8.82 7.00
C VAL A 97 14.45 7.67 6.01
N MET A 98 13.91 7.88 4.82
CA MET A 98 13.74 6.90 3.76
C MET A 98 14.57 7.33 2.54
N ARG A 99 15.10 6.39 1.77
CA ARG A 99 15.76 6.67 0.49
C ARG A 99 15.55 5.50 -0.48
N GLN A 100 15.35 5.81 -1.76
CA GLN A 100 15.31 4.77 -2.78
C GLN A 100 16.67 4.08 -2.88
N GLY A 101 16.70 2.78 -2.58
CA GLY A 101 17.83 1.90 -2.84
C GLY A 101 17.75 1.27 -4.24
N PRO A 102 18.68 0.37 -4.58
CA PRO A 102 18.72 -0.26 -5.91
C PRO A 102 17.50 -1.13 -6.23
N LEU A 103 16.81 -1.63 -5.21
CA LEU A 103 15.67 -2.56 -5.35
C LEU A 103 14.43 -2.10 -4.57
N TYR A 104 14.62 -1.53 -3.37
CA TYR A 104 13.53 -1.11 -2.48
C TYR A 104 13.87 0.22 -1.82
N VAL A 105 12.86 0.83 -1.20
CA VAL A 105 13.07 1.96 -0.29
C VAL A 105 13.73 1.46 1.00
N ASP A 106 14.88 2.02 1.34
CA ASP A 106 15.60 1.74 2.56
C ASP A 106 15.24 2.77 3.64
N THR A 107 15.04 2.30 4.88
CA THR A 107 15.03 3.17 6.06
C THR A 107 16.48 3.43 6.48
N ILE A 108 16.95 4.66 6.26
CA ILE A 108 18.33 5.09 6.55
C ILE A 108 18.45 5.90 7.85
N GLY A 109 17.33 6.22 8.49
CA GLY A 109 17.30 6.89 9.78
C GLY A 109 16.09 6.46 10.60
N HIS A 110 16.33 6.12 11.87
CA HIS A 110 15.34 5.55 12.76
C HIS A 110 15.06 6.53 13.91
N PRO A 111 13.82 7.03 14.06
CA PRO A 111 13.50 8.09 15.02
C PRO A 111 13.63 7.65 16.49
N LEU A 112 13.63 6.34 16.74
CA LEU A 112 13.74 5.73 18.07
C LEU A 112 15.08 4.99 18.28
N ALA A 113 16.10 5.22 17.44
CA ALA A 113 17.38 4.50 17.52
C ALA A 113 18.06 4.61 18.88
N ASP A 114 18.00 5.80 19.49
CA ASP A 114 18.71 6.13 20.72
C ASP A 114 17.80 6.09 21.96
N VAL A 115 16.56 5.63 21.81
CA VAL A 115 15.62 5.53 22.92
C VAL A 115 16.05 4.44 23.90
N SER A 116 16.11 4.79 25.17
CA SER A 116 16.63 3.94 26.24
C SER A 116 15.60 3.65 27.34
N SER A 117 14.40 4.24 27.27
CA SER A 117 13.34 4.04 28.26
C SER A 117 11.95 3.96 27.64
N ALA A 118 11.00 3.34 28.37
CA ALA A 118 9.61 3.29 27.95
C ALA A 118 8.93 4.67 27.95
N ALA A 119 9.38 5.59 28.81
CA ALA A 119 8.84 6.96 28.86
C ALA A 119 9.14 7.71 27.57
N GLU A 120 10.36 7.61 27.04
CA GLU A 120 10.74 8.21 25.76
C GLU A 120 9.91 7.68 24.57
N VAL A 121 9.51 6.40 24.59
CA VAL A 121 8.59 5.86 23.58
C VAL A 121 7.20 6.45 23.72
N GLN A 122 6.71 6.64 24.96
CA GLN A 122 5.39 7.21 25.22
C GLN A 122 5.30 8.70 24.84
N ASP A 123 6.41 9.43 24.97
CA ASP A 123 6.50 10.84 24.59
C ASP A 123 6.66 11.04 23.07
N PHE A 124 6.92 9.97 22.30
CA PHE A 124 7.01 10.04 20.85
C PHE A 124 5.63 10.28 20.22
N VAL A 125 5.55 11.31 19.38
CA VAL A 125 4.30 11.67 18.67
C VAL A 125 4.14 10.77 17.44
N PHE A 126 3.34 9.72 17.60
CA PHE A 126 2.94 8.87 16.47
C PHE A 126 1.87 9.54 15.60
N PRO A 127 1.80 9.20 14.31
CA PRO A 127 0.68 9.56 13.44
C PRO A 127 -0.66 9.11 14.03
N ASP A 128 -1.74 9.87 13.78
CA ASP A 128 -3.09 9.46 14.18
C ASP A 128 -3.56 8.30 13.29
N PRO A 129 -3.81 7.09 13.83
CA PRO A 129 -4.26 5.96 13.01
C PRO A 129 -5.68 6.14 12.45
N GLY A 130 -6.42 7.17 12.89
CA GLY A 130 -7.75 7.52 12.40
C GLY A 130 -7.77 8.64 11.35
N ASP A 131 -6.61 9.26 11.05
CA ASP A 131 -6.51 10.27 9.99
C ASP A 131 -6.75 9.60 8.61
N PRO A 132 -7.76 10.04 7.82
CA PRO A 132 -8.13 9.41 6.57
C PRO A 132 -7.06 9.47 5.46
#